data_AF-A0A3B0PTJ5-F1
#
_entry.id   AF-A0A3B0PTJ5-F1
#
_cell.length_a   1.000
_cell.length_b   1.000
_cell.length_c   1.000
_cell.angle_alpha   90.00
_cell.angle_beta   90.00
_cell.angle_gamma   90.00
#
_symmetry.space_group_name_H-M   'P 1'
#
loop_
_entity.id
_entity.type
_entity.pdbx_description
1 polymer ?
#
loop_
_entity_poly.entity_id
_entity_poly.type
_entity_poly.pdbx_seq_one_letter_code
_entity_poly.pdbx_strand_id
1 'polypeptide(L)'
;MGSKVFAKCIRCEREYQYLFGEINEFALYDTFLKIFEEKQVNLFKKDNFMQVYFELLKDQMNDKDELNKLLEFNYEKIMNFFLPDEIELLRSNIFMSHELRVHTVFDTNLEPVNRTMLYIPFLKVKFLDGTEYVRKYSENAKYVEFSEDQHFLTCAFCNETIAAFQKEEKIN
;
A
#
# COMPACT_ATOMS: atom_id res chain seq x y z
N MET A 1 -4.61 -5.47 -9.64
CA MET A 1 -3.50 -5.36 -10.63
C MET A 1 -3.03 -3.92 -10.73
N GLY A 2 -1.71 -3.72 -10.68
CA GLY A 2 -1.07 -2.40 -10.63
C GLY A 2 -0.82 -1.83 -12.02
N SER A 3 -0.54 -0.54 -12.07
CA SER A 3 -0.31 0.19 -13.31
C SER A 3 0.74 1.29 -13.14
N LYS A 4 1.65 1.39 -14.10
CA LYS A 4 2.47 2.59 -14.35
C LYS A 4 1.75 3.44 -15.37
N VAL A 5 1.41 4.66 -14.99
CA VAL A 5 0.81 5.65 -15.88
C VAL A 5 1.86 6.68 -16.24
N PHE A 6 2.06 6.93 -17.53
CA PHE A 6 2.96 7.95 -18.04
C PHE A 6 2.13 9.12 -18.54
N ALA A 7 2.48 10.33 -18.13
CA ALA A 7 1.77 11.55 -18.50
C ALA A 7 2.73 12.71 -18.71
N LYS A 8 2.30 13.71 -19.49
CA LYS A 8 3.06 14.94 -19.72
C LYS A 8 2.23 16.16 -19.33
N CYS A 9 2.79 17.01 -18.47
CA CYS A 9 2.16 18.28 -18.11
C CYS A 9 2.06 19.20 -19.31
N ILE A 10 0.85 19.66 -19.63
CA ILE A 10 0.66 20.61 -20.75
C ILE A 10 1.29 21.97 -20.46
N ARG A 11 1.36 22.38 -19.18
CA ARG A 11 1.87 23.71 -18.80
C ARG A 11 3.39 23.77 -18.68
N CYS A 12 4.01 22.84 -17.94
CA CYS A 12 5.45 22.85 -17.69
C CYS A 12 6.23 21.87 -18.56
N GLU A 13 5.54 21.15 -19.44
CA GLU A 13 6.10 20.16 -20.39
C GLU A 13 6.87 19.00 -19.75
N ARG A 14 6.86 18.88 -18.42
CA ARG A 14 7.52 17.78 -17.70
C ARG A 14 6.75 16.49 -17.87
N GLU A 15 7.50 15.41 -17.99
CA GLU A 15 6.99 14.04 -18.01
C GLU A 15 6.99 13.46 -16.60
N TYR A 16 5.95 12.70 -16.30
CA TYR A 16 5.74 12.06 -15.01
C TYR A 16 5.43 10.59 -15.19
N GLN A 17 5.94 9.80 -14.27
CA GLN A 17 5.55 8.41 -14.08
C GLN A 17 4.79 8.32 -12.76
N TYR A 18 3.60 7.76 -12.82
CA TYR A 18 2.76 7.49 -11.66
C TYR A 18 2.61 5.98 -11.49
N LEU A 19 2.37 5.57 -10.25
CA LEU A 19 2.14 4.19 -9.88
C LEU A 19 0.86 4.09 -9.05
N PHE A 20 -0.07 3.23 -9.50
CA PHE A 20 -1.36 3.02 -8.84
C PHE A 20 -1.75 1.55 -8.85
N GLY A 21 -2.51 1.16 -7.81
CA GLY A 21 -3.18 -0.15 -7.74
C GLY A 21 -2.42 -1.18 -6.91
N GLU A 22 -2.78 -2.44 -7.05
CA GLU A 22 -2.14 -3.53 -6.28
C GLU A 22 -0.82 -3.92 -6.95
N ILE A 23 0.29 -3.83 -6.23
CA ILE A 23 1.61 -4.23 -6.73
C ILE A 23 2.17 -5.36 -5.86
N ASN A 24 2.93 -6.26 -6.48
CA ASN A 24 3.58 -7.39 -5.80
C ASN A 24 4.39 -7.03 -4.54
N GLU A 25 4.91 -5.80 -4.44
CA GLU A 25 5.64 -5.33 -3.26
C GLU A 25 4.81 -5.41 -1.96
N PHE A 26 3.49 -5.28 -2.07
CA PHE A 26 2.58 -5.33 -0.92
C PHE A 26 1.88 -6.69 -0.73
N ALA A 27 2.22 -7.70 -1.54
CA ALA A 27 1.56 -9.01 -1.51
C ALA A 27 1.67 -9.72 -0.15
N LEU A 28 2.81 -9.58 0.54
CA LEU A 28 3.00 -10.13 1.89
C LEU A 28 1.99 -9.53 2.89
N TYR A 29 1.87 -8.20 2.89
CA TYR A 29 1.00 -7.48 3.82
C TYR A 29 -0.48 -7.68 3.49
N ASP A 30 -0.81 -7.73 2.20
CA ASP A 30 -2.16 -8.05 1.74
C ASP A 30 -2.58 -9.47 2.17
N THR A 31 -1.68 -10.46 2.00
CA THR A 31 -1.92 -11.83 2.48
C THR A 31 -2.08 -11.87 4.00
N PHE A 32 -1.26 -11.11 4.74
CA PHE A 32 -1.38 -11.01 6.19
C PHE A 32 -2.75 -10.47 6.62
N LEU A 33 -3.21 -9.38 6.01
CA LEU A 33 -4.50 -8.77 6.31
C LEU A 33 -5.66 -9.70 5.94
N LYS A 34 -5.59 -10.42 4.81
CA LYS A 34 -6.58 -11.45 4.44
C LYS A 34 -6.69 -12.57 5.46
N ILE A 35 -5.56 -13.11 5.92
CA ILE A 35 -5.59 -14.17 6.94
C ILE A 35 -6.11 -13.62 8.28
N PHE A 36 -5.77 -12.37 8.60
CA PHE A 36 -6.27 -11.68 9.79
C PHE A 36 -7.81 -11.53 9.74
N GLU A 37 -8.35 -11.16 8.56
CA GLU A 37 -9.79 -11.10 8.26
C GLU A 37 -10.49 -12.45 8.40
N GLU A 38 -9.92 -13.50 7.81
CA GLU A 38 -10.57 -14.80 7.77
C GLU A 38 -10.52 -15.51 9.12
N LYS A 39 -9.37 -15.44 9.81
CA LYS A 39 -9.13 -16.23 11.03
C LYS A 39 -9.48 -15.48 12.30
N GLN A 40 -9.52 -14.14 12.28
CA GLN A 40 -9.73 -13.30 13.47
C GLN A 40 -8.79 -13.66 14.64
N VAL A 41 -7.57 -14.10 14.30
CA VAL A 41 -6.51 -14.43 15.28
C VAL A 41 -5.53 -13.27 15.30
N ASN A 42 -5.06 -12.90 16.50
CA ASN A 42 -4.02 -11.88 16.62
C ASN A 42 -2.67 -12.41 16.08
N LEU A 43 -2.39 -12.11 14.81
CA LEU A 43 -1.14 -12.46 14.13
C LEU A 43 0.02 -11.52 14.47
N PHE A 44 -0.19 -10.46 15.27
CA PHE A 44 0.91 -9.65 15.83
C PHE A 44 1.57 -10.31 17.05
N LYS A 45 1.08 -11.50 17.46
CA LYS A 45 1.81 -12.37 18.37
C LYS A 45 2.64 -13.35 17.55
N LYS A 46 3.97 -13.31 17.70
CA LYS A 46 4.90 -14.15 16.94
C LYS A 46 4.48 -15.62 16.92
N ASP A 47 4.14 -16.21 18.06
CA ASP A 47 3.73 -17.62 18.13
C ASP A 47 2.50 -17.94 17.27
N ASN A 48 1.48 -17.07 17.31
CA ASN A 48 0.28 -17.21 16.48
C ASN A 48 0.63 -17.09 14.99
N PHE A 49 1.45 -16.10 14.63
CA PHE A 49 1.91 -15.90 13.26
C PHE A 49 2.66 -17.13 12.74
N MET A 50 3.66 -17.60 13.49
CA MET A 50 4.50 -18.74 13.12
C MET A 50 3.63 -19.98 12.93
N GLN A 51 2.71 -20.27 13.88
CA GLN A 51 1.83 -21.42 13.76
C GLN A 51 0.91 -21.33 12.53
N VAL A 52 0.26 -20.18 12.30
CA VAL A 52 -0.69 -20.01 11.20
C VAL A 52 -0.01 -20.09 9.85
N TYR A 53 1.13 -19.41 9.68
CA TYR A 53 1.85 -19.39 8.41
C TYR A 53 2.62 -20.66 8.13
N PHE A 54 3.16 -21.32 9.16
CA PHE A 54 3.78 -22.63 9.00
C PHE A 54 2.80 -23.63 8.40
N GLU A 55 1.58 -23.71 8.94
CA GLU A 55 0.54 -24.60 8.42
C GLU A 55 0.13 -24.28 6.98
N LEU A 56 0.22 -23.00 6.56
CA LEU A 56 -0.09 -22.60 5.18
C LEU A 56 1.01 -22.95 4.17
N LEU A 57 2.28 -23.00 4.62
CA LEU A 57 3.44 -23.11 3.73
C LEU A 57 4.22 -24.42 3.85
N LYS A 58 3.96 -25.25 4.87
CA LYS A 58 4.68 -26.50 5.12
C LYS A 58 4.68 -27.49 3.95
N ASP A 59 3.64 -27.47 3.12
CA ASP A 59 3.52 -28.36 1.96
C ASP A 59 4.20 -27.78 0.70
N GLN A 60 4.61 -26.50 0.74
CA GLN A 60 5.26 -25.80 -0.37
C GLN A 60 6.79 -25.79 -0.24
N MET A 61 7.32 -26.00 0.97
CA MET A 61 8.75 -26.02 1.27
C MET A 61 9.13 -27.29 2.02
N ASN A 62 10.06 -28.06 1.44
CA ASN A 62 10.52 -29.32 2.03
C ASN A 62 11.51 -29.13 3.19
N ASP A 63 12.19 -27.97 3.26
CA ASP A 63 13.13 -27.64 4.32
C ASP A 63 12.45 -26.81 5.41
N LYS A 64 12.30 -27.42 6.60
CA LYS A 64 11.67 -26.80 7.76
C LYS A 64 12.48 -25.62 8.32
N ASP A 65 13.81 -25.70 8.29
CA ASP A 65 14.67 -24.66 8.84
C ASP A 65 14.70 -23.44 7.92
N GLU A 66 14.69 -23.66 6.61
CA GLU A 66 14.54 -22.58 5.63
C GLU A 66 13.18 -21.90 5.75
N LEU A 67 12.10 -22.68 5.90
CA LEU A 67 10.75 -22.14 6.13
C LEU A 67 10.71 -21.28 7.39
N ASN A 68 11.24 -21.76 8.52
CA ASN A 68 11.26 -20.98 9.76
C ASN A 68 11.98 -19.63 9.60
N LYS A 69 13.14 -19.61 8.92
CA LYS A 69 13.88 -18.36 8.66
C LYS A 69 13.08 -17.39 7.79
N LEU A 70 12.39 -17.91 6.76
CA LEU A 70 11.51 -17.10 5.92
C LEU A 70 10.36 -16.49 6.73
N LEU A 71 9.74 -17.28 7.61
CA LEU A 71 8.65 -16.82 8.47
C LEU A 71 9.12 -15.75 9.45
N GLU A 72 10.29 -15.91 10.06
CA GLU A 72 10.86 -14.90 10.95
C GLU A 72 11.11 -13.59 10.21
N PHE A 73 11.72 -13.65 9.03
CA PHE A 73 11.95 -12.48 8.18
C PHE A 73 10.65 -11.79 7.76
N ASN A 74 9.63 -12.56 7.39
CA ASN A 74 8.32 -12.02 7.03
C ASN A 74 7.62 -11.38 8.22
N TYR A 75 7.72 -11.98 9.41
CA TYR A 75 7.18 -11.41 10.63
C TYR A 75 7.81 -10.05 10.95
N GLU A 76 9.14 -9.94 10.87
CA GLU A 76 9.83 -8.66 11.06
C GLU A 76 9.38 -7.60 10.06
N LYS A 77 9.23 -7.96 8.78
CA LYS A 77 8.70 -7.03 7.77
C LYS A 77 7.31 -6.53 8.11
N ILE A 78 6.42 -7.42 8.54
CA ILE A 78 5.05 -7.07 8.94
C ILE A 78 5.08 -6.10 10.13
N MET A 79 5.87 -6.42 11.16
CA MET A 79 6.00 -5.56 12.34
C MET A 79 6.56 -4.16 12.02
N ASN A 80 7.41 -4.05 10.99
CA ASN A 80 7.97 -2.78 10.54
C ASN A 80 7.05 -2.01 9.58
N PHE A 81 6.05 -2.66 8.97
CA PHE A 81 5.14 -2.03 8.02
C PHE A 81 3.97 -1.31 8.71
N PHE A 82 3.45 -1.87 9.80
CA PHE A 82 2.32 -1.29 10.53
C PHE A 82 2.80 -0.31 11.61
N LEU A 83 2.11 0.82 11.74
CA LEU A 83 2.34 1.78 12.80
C LEU A 83 1.82 1.21 14.14
N PRO A 84 2.40 1.58 15.30
CA PRO A 84 1.95 1.09 16.60
C PRO A 84 0.44 1.24 16.84
N ASP A 85 -0.13 2.40 16.47
CA ASP A 85 -1.56 2.67 16.62
C ASP A 85 -2.42 1.80 15.69
N GLU A 86 -1.91 1.45 14.51
CA GLU A 86 -2.59 0.53 13.59
C GLU A 86 -2.61 -0.89 14.15
N ILE A 87 -1.50 -1.32 14.76
CA ILE A 87 -1.43 -2.63 15.41
C ILE A 87 -2.46 -2.71 16.53
N GLU A 88 -2.56 -1.70 17.39
CA GLU A 88 -3.54 -1.68 18.49
C GLU A 88 -4.98 -1.64 17.97
N LEU A 89 -5.26 -0.84 16.93
CA LEU A 89 -6.55 -0.76 16.28
C LEU A 89 -6.98 -2.11 15.66
N LEU A 90 -6.07 -2.80 14.97
CA LEU A 90 -6.33 -4.12 14.40
C LEU A 90 -6.52 -5.21 15.46
N ARG A 91 -5.85 -5.09 16.62
CA ARG A 91 -5.96 -6.07 17.72
C ARG A 91 -7.25 -5.93 18.54
N SER A 92 -7.81 -4.73 18.60
CA SER A 92 -8.93 -4.39 19.49
C SER A 92 -10.30 -4.50 18.83
N ASN A 93 -10.34 -4.59 17.49
CA ASN A 93 -11.59 -4.56 16.71
C ASN A 93 -11.72 -5.80 15.83
N ILE A 94 -12.96 -6.17 15.50
CA ILE A 94 -13.25 -7.25 14.55
C ILE A 94 -13.05 -6.70 13.13
N PHE A 95 -12.03 -7.24 12.45
CA PHE A 95 -11.60 -6.80 11.13
C PHE A 95 -12.51 -7.38 10.05
N MET A 96 -13.12 -6.53 9.21
CA MET A 96 -14.09 -6.98 8.22
C MET A 96 -13.55 -7.00 6.79
N SER A 97 -12.70 -6.05 6.44
CA SER A 97 -12.12 -5.95 5.09
C SER A 97 -10.99 -4.93 5.08
N HIS A 98 -10.09 -5.05 4.11
CA HIS A 98 -9.11 -4.02 3.78
C HIS A 98 -9.05 -3.70 2.28
N GLU A 99 -8.43 -2.56 2.01
CA GLU A 99 -7.91 -2.17 0.72
C GLU A 99 -6.45 -1.77 0.92
N LEU A 100 -5.53 -2.51 0.29
CA LEU A 100 -4.11 -2.19 0.28
C LEU A 100 -3.63 -2.03 -1.17
N ARG A 101 -3.21 -0.83 -1.52
CA ARG A 101 -2.68 -0.52 -2.86
C ARG A 101 -1.58 0.53 -2.78
N VAL A 102 -0.80 0.66 -3.84
CA VAL A 102 0.12 1.78 -3.99
C VAL A 102 -0.61 3.00 -4.52
N HIS A 103 -0.22 4.16 -4.01
CA HIS A 103 -0.65 5.45 -4.49
C HIS A 103 0.54 6.37 -4.71
N THR A 104 0.45 7.23 -5.72
CA THR A 104 1.44 8.30 -5.94
C THR A 104 1.05 9.56 -5.17
N VAL A 105 2.01 10.17 -4.48
CA VAL A 105 1.89 11.45 -3.77
C VAL A 105 3.10 12.35 -4.04
N PHE A 106 3.02 13.62 -3.66
CA PHE A 106 4.17 14.53 -3.60
C PHE A 106 4.02 15.51 -2.43
N ASP A 107 5.14 16.02 -1.92
CA ASP A 107 5.16 16.97 -0.80
C ASP A 107 4.95 18.41 -1.28
N THR A 108 3.87 19.05 -0.83
CA THR A 108 3.52 20.43 -1.21
C THR A 108 4.36 21.49 -0.51
N ASN A 109 5.05 21.17 0.59
CA ASN A 109 5.94 22.11 1.29
C ASN A 109 7.21 22.40 0.52
N LEU A 110 7.61 21.49 -0.37
CA LEU A 110 8.79 21.69 -1.19
C LEU A 110 8.47 22.70 -2.31
N GLU A 111 9.46 23.53 -2.64
CA GLU A 111 9.44 24.36 -3.84
C GLU A 111 9.13 23.50 -5.08
N PRO A 112 8.33 23.98 -6.06
CA PRO A 112 7.90 23.20 -7.21
C PRO A 112 9.00 22.39 -7.91
N VAL A 113 10.20 22.98 -8.04
CA VAL A 113 11.36 22.35 -8.69
C VAL A 113 11.91 21.14 -7.94
N ASN A 114 11.69 21.08 -6.63
CA ASN A 114 12.17 20.04 -5.72
C ASN A 114 11.11 18.96 -5.43
N ARG A 115 9.86 19.14 -5.88
CA ARG A 115 8.79 18.17 -5.65
C ARG A 115 9.05 16.91 -6.47
N THR A 116 9.14 15.78 -5.79
CA THR A 116 9.29 14.45 -6.39
C THR A 116 8.04 13.62 -6.13
N MET A 117 7.74 12.72 -7.06
CA MET A 117 6.69 11.72 -6.86
C MET A 117 7.21 10.65 -5.90
N LEU A 118 6.41 10.34 -4.89
CA LEU A 118 6.64 9.28 -3.92
C LEU A 118 5.53 8.24 -4.07
N TYR A 119 5.89 6.97 -3.95
CA TYR A 119 4.95 5.85 -4.01
C TYR A 119 4.76 5.29 -2.61
N ILE A 120 3.55 5.41 -2.09
CA ILE A 120 3.23 5.09 -0.70
C ILE A 120 2.09 4.06 -0.62
N PRO A 121 2.06 3.23 0.44
CA PRO A 121 0.95 2.29 0.65
C PRO A 121 -0.33 3.01 1.11
N PHE A 122 -1.35 3.04 0.26
CA PHE A 122 -2.70 3.34 0.70
C PHE A 122 -3.28 2.12 1.43
N LEU A 123 -3.50 2.27 2.74
CA LEU A 123 -4.16 1.26 3.57
C LEU A 123 -5.49 1.82 4.08
N LYS A 124 -6.57 1.13 3.76
CA LYS A 124 -7.89 1.36 4.33
C LYS A 124 -8.41 0.06 4.96
N VAL A 125 -8.99 0.17 6.15
CA VAL A 125 -9.52 -0.95 6.93
C VAL A 125 -10.94 -0.62 7.38
N LYS A 126 -11.83 -1.62 7.36
CA LYS A 126 -13.19 -1.52 7.91
C LYS A 126 -13.40 -2.52 9.03
N PHE A 127 -14.13 -2.10 10.06
CA PHE A 127 -14.46 -2.92 11.22
C PHE A 127 -15.95 -3.25 11.29
N LEU A 128 -16.30 -4.24 12.12
CA LEU A 128 -17.67 -4.73 12.26
C LEU A 128 -18.66 -3.66 12.74
N ASP A 129 -18.20 -2.72 13.56
CA ASP A 129 -19.03 -1.61 14.07
C ASP A 129 -19.27 -0.51 13.02
N GLY A 130 -18.72 -0.66 11.81
CA GLY A 130 -18.81 0.29 10.71
C GLY A 130 -17.74 1.38 10.75
N THR A 131 -16.84 1.37 11.74
CA THR A 131 -15.71 2.30 11.74
C THR A 131 -14.74 1.98 10.61
N GLU A 132 -14.15 3.03 10.03
CA GLU A 132 -13.14 2.92 8.98
C GLU A 132 -11.86 3.62 9.42
N TYR A 133 -10.74 2.94 9.19
CA TYR A 133 -9.41 3.52 9.32
C TYR A 133 -8.81 3.72 7.93
N VAL A 134 -8.21 4.89 7.70
CA VAL A 134 -7.40 5.17 6.51
C VAL A 134 -6.05 5.68 6.98
N ARG A 135 -4.98 5.02 6.55
CA ARG A 135 -3.62 5.44 6.88
C ARG A 135 -3.38 6.86 6.40
N LYS A 136 -2.97 7.72 7.33
CA LYS A 136 -2.66 9.12 7.07
C LYS A 136 -1.16 9.31 6.89
N TYR A 137 -0.82 10.16 5.94
CA TYR A 137 0.54 10.65 5.70
C TYR A 137 0.64 12.10 6.17
N SER A 138 1.81 12.74 6.03
CA SER A 138 1.98 14.14 6.43
C SER A 138 0.89 15.02 5.81
N GLU A 139 0.48 16.09 6.50
CA GLU A 139 -0.56 17.01 6.02
C GLU A 139 -0.20 17.65 4.66
N ASN A 140 1.09 17.62 4.30
CA ASN A 140 1.64 18.19 3.10
C ASN A 140 1.82 17.15 1.97
N ALA A 141 1.53 15.88 2.23
CA ALA A 141 1.47 14.86 1.19
C ALA A 141 0.17 15.01 0.40
N LYS A 142 0.28 15.52 -0.84
CA LYS A 142 -0.85 15.58 -1.76
C LYS A 142 -0.91 14.33 -2.61
N TYR A 143 -2.06 13.68 -2.61
CA TYR A 143 -2.35 12.56 -3.48
C TYR A 143 -2.53 13.03 -4.92
N VAL A 144 -1.95 12.27 -5.86
CA VAL A 144 -2.20 12.52 -7.28
C VAL A 144 -3.64 12.14 -7.58
N GLU A 145 -4.40 13.11 -8.07
CA GLU A 145 -5.79 12.93 -8.48
C GLU A 145 -5.88 12.71 -10.00
N PHE A 146 -6.98 12.11 -10.41
CA PHE A 146 -7.39 11.96 -11.80
C PHE A 146 -8.56 12.88 -12.10
N SER A 147 -8.66 13.38 -13.33
CA SER A 147 -9.92 13.91 -13.84
C SER A 147 -10.99 12.81 -13.91
N GLU A 148 -12.27 13.20 -13.94
CA GLU A 148 -13.39 12.24 -13.99
C GLU A 148 -13.31 11.30 -15.20
N ASP A 149 -12.81 11.81 -16.33
CA ASP A 149 -12.58 11.04 -17.55
C ASP A 149 -11.24 10.27 -17.55
N GLN A 150 -10.43 10.39 -16.49
CA GLN A 150 -9.09 9.79 -16.34
C GLN A 150 -8.05 10.20 -17.40
N HIS A 151 -8.32 11.25 -18.18
CA HIS A 151 -7.38 11.74 -19.21
C HIS A 151 -6.30 12.66 -18.64
N PHE A 152 -6.52 13.24 -17.46
CA PHE A 152 -5.59 14.15 -16.80
C PHE A 152 -5.24 13.70 -15.39
N LEU A 153 -3.99 13.91 -15.02
CA LEU A 153 -3.43 13.61 -13.71
C LEU A 153 -2.85 14.88 -13.08
N THR A 154 -2.74 14.88 -11.74
CA THR A 154 -2.06 15.96 -11.02
C THR A 154 -0.58 16.04 -11.37
N CYS A 155 -0.14 17.22 -11.82
CA CYS A 155 1.27 17.56 -12.01
C CYS A 155 1.88 18.01 -10.68
N ALA A 156 2.93 17.35 -10.18
CA ALA A 156 3.56 17.74 -8.92
C ALA A 156 4.17 19.16 -8.95
N PHE A 157 4.71 19.57 -10.11
CA PHE A 157 5.30 20.90 -10.26
C PHE A 157 4.24 22.01 -10.26
N CYS A 158 3.21 21.87 -11.11
CA CYS A 158 2.15 22.86 -11.25
C CYS A 158 1.09 22.79 -10.13
N ASN A 159 1.01 21.67 -9.42
CA ASN A 159 -0.01 21.37 -8.41
C ASN A 159 -1.46 21.39 -8.94
N GLU A 160 -1.64 21.09 -10.22
CA GLU A 160 -2.92 21.11 -10.93
C GLU A 160 -3.11 19.79 -11.72
N THR A 161 -4.36 19.36 -11.88
CA THR A 161 -4.74 18.20 -12.70
C THR A 161 -4.72 18.58 -14.18
N ILE A 162 -3.52 18.55 -14.75
CA ILE A 162 -3.22 19.06 -16.11
C ILE A 162 -2.18 18.21 -16.86
N ALA A 163 -1.68 17.13 -16.24
CA ALA A 163 -0.79 16.20 -16.91
C ALA A 163 -1.61 15.24 -17.77
N ALA A 164 -1.49 15.38 -19.09
CA ALA A 164 -2.23 14.56 -20.05
C ALA A 164 -1.66 13.14 -20.09
N PHE A 165 -2.56 12.16 -19.92
CA PHE A 165 -2.25 10.74 -20.07
C PHE A 165 -1.60 10.46 -21.44
N GLN A 166 -0.54 9.66 -21.44
CA GLN A 166 0.14 9.23 -22.66
C GLN A 166 0.03 7.72 -22.87
N LYS A 167 0.32 6.93 -21.83
CA LYS A 167 0.23 5.47 -21.88
C LYS A 167 0.13 4.86 -20.49
N GLU A 168 -0.35 3.63 -20.44
CA GLU A 168 -0.40 2.79 -19.25
C GLU A 168 0.36 1.49 -19.50
N GLU A 169 1.17 1.07 -18.52
CA GLU A 169 1.82 -0.23 -18.49
C GLU A 169 1.31 -1.00 -17.28
N LYS A 170 0.71 -2.18 -17.51
CA LYS A 170 0.25 -3.06 -16.44
C LYS A 170 1.44 -3.70 -15.74
N ILE A 171 1.33 -3.86 -14.42
CA ILE A 171 2.37 -4.42 -13.58
C ILE A 171 1.73 -5.48 -12.69
N ASN A 172 2.43 -6.61 -12.60
CA ASN A 172 2.16 -7.66 -11.63
C ASN A 172 2.86 -7.29 -10.33
#